data_AF-A0A0G0J9E1-F1
#
_entry.id   AF-A0A0G0J9E1-F1
#
_cell.length_a   1.000
_cell.length_b   1.000
_cell.length_c   1.000
_cell.angle_alpha   90.00
_cell.angle_beta   90.00
_cell.angle_gamma   90.00
#
_symmetry.space_group_name_H-M   'P 1'
#
loop_
_entity.id
_entity.type
_entity.pdbx_description
1 polymer ?
#
loop_
_entity_poly.entity_id
_entity_poly.type
_entity_poly.pdbx_seq_one_letter_code
_entity_poly.pdbx_strand_id
1 'polypeptide(L)'
;MKKIVYVIVVFFCVGVLVYFLSSYFNKLNLIFQEQASPPEELTNAQEKEVWLNIFVHGSFGTMLGMLSLSKVAKDDVKGSWYHEIIRDMRKDPKFFTEQTILKKGLLKITPTLDPADLNNQRLAAYPITKAFDEIIKKTNPNQINNYYVFGWTGLISQKRRRLEAVRFYNEICEEYKQYENKGIKPKIRILTHSHGGNLCLNLAAVNYIIQQPTNALQVLNKNKNEHDSLIELLNLIKTLPNKEVAKLKGKMKKYDYLPLNKDLKVQELVLLGVPIQPETENFCNYDFFEKIYNIYSTKDYVQQIDFISTKQGYSSQRISPRIAHNQNKIIQARVMIGRSMKKEKINILDKPIKNDAQKQEASETLFNKIISSAQAYFADGLKDPTHKDLWFAAWGRENESSLSPLPIIVLIPLITKTLSCAKNTHNDFDVNIKKSKDGKYLKFQVSKYDEFRVEVEELFPFDIIDRLKKDFGKWKPIEDKEKDTNLALIFNNINAKFNNILSYQVLEMVKKI
;
A
#
# COMPACT_ATOMS: atom_id res chain seq x y z
N MET A 1 -0.08 75.72 -52.73
CA MET A 1 0.13 74.57 -53.64
C MET A 1 1.34 73.69 -53.28
N LYS A 2 2.59 74.18 -53.25
CA LYS A 2 3.78 73.32 -53.01
C LYS A 2 3.75 72.47 -51.73
N LYS A 3 3.27 73.01 -50.60
CA LYS A 3 3.14 72.26 -49.34
C LYS A 3 2.10 71.13 -49.41
N ILE A 4 0.99 71.35 -50.12
CA ILE A 4 -0.09 70.34 -50.27
C ILE A 4 0.40 69.19 -51.16
N VAL A 5 1.09 69.51 -52.25
CA VAL A 5 1.70 68.50 -53.14
C VAL A 5 2.73 67.66 -52.37
N TYR A 6 3.56 68.30 -51.53
CA TYR A 6 4.54 67.58 -50.72
C TYR A 6 3.89 66.59 -49.74
N VAL A 7 2.81 67.01 -49.05
CA VAL A 7 2.09 66.15 -48.12
C VAL A 7 1.47 64.95 -48.84
N ILE A 8 0.85 65.17 -50.01
CA ILE A 8 0.24 64.08 -50.80
C ILE A 8 1.31 63.08 -51.26
N VAL A 9 2.47 63.56 -51.72
CA VAL A 9 3.58 62.69 -52.14
C VAL A 9 4.12 61.88 -50.96
N VAL A 10 4.27 62.48 -49.79
CA VAL A 10 4.73 61.75 -48.59
C VAL A 10 3.75 60.65 -48.19
N PHE A 11 2.44 60.94 -48.16
CA PHE A 11 1.43 59.92 -47.83
C PHE A 11 1.38 58.81 -48.87
N PHE A 12 1.53 59.13 -50.16
CA PHE A 12 1.59 58.13 -51.22
C PHE A 12 2.82 57.22 -51.07
N CYS A 13 4.01 57.79 -50.82
CA CYS A 13 5.23 57.01 -50.61
C CYS A 13 5.17 56.12 -49.36
N VAL A 14 4.56 56.60 -48.26
CA VAL A 14 4.37 55.79 -47.05
C VAL A 14 3.38 54.66 -47.31
N GLY A 15 2.27 54.91 -48.02
CA GLY A 15 1.30 53.88 -48.39
C GLY A 15 1.93 52.78 -49.25
N VAL A 16 2.75 53.16 -50.23
CA VAL A 16 3.49 52.22 -51.08
C VAL A 16 4.49 51.40 -50.24
N LEU A 17 5.23 52.02 -49.32
CA LEU A 17 6.18 51.32 -48.45
C LEU A 17 5.48 50.28 -47.54
N VAL A 18 4.35 50.66 -46.92
CA VAL A 18 3.56 49.76 -46.06
C VAL A 18 3.02 48.57 -46.86
N TYR A 19 2.55 48.81 -48.09
CA TYR A 19 2.09 47.73 -48.96
C TYR A 19 3.21 46.72 -49.28
N PHE A 20 4.40 47.20 -49.64
CA PHE A 20 5.55 46.34 -49.91
C PHE A 20 6.04 45.59 -48.67
N LEU A 21 6.07 46.24 -47.50
CA LEU A 21 6.42 45.58 -46.24
C LEU A 21 5.41 44.49 -45.88
N SER A 22 4.10 44.77 -45.99
CA SER A 22 3.06 43.77 -45.72
C SER A 22 3.14 42.59 -46.69
N SER A 23 3.40 42.84 -47.98
CA SER A 23 3.60 41.79 -48.97
C SER A 23 4.84 40.95 -48.67
N TYR A 24 5.93 41.59 -48.24
CA TYR A 24 7.18 40.91 -47.85
C TYR A 24 6.99 40.04 -46.60
N PHE A 25 6.29 40.52 -45.57
CA PHE A 25 5.99 39.73 -44.37
C PHE A 25 5.09 38.53 -44.67
N ASN A 26 4.10 38.68 -45.55
CA ASN A 26 3.27 37.54 -45.98
C ASN A 26 4.09 36.50 -46.76
N LYS A 27 5.05 36.96 -47.59
CA LYS A 27 5.95 36.05 -48.31
C LYS A 27 6.94 35.35 -47.38
N LEU A 28 7.43 36.03 -46.35
CA LEU A 28 8.24 35.41 -45.28
C LEU A 28 7.43 34.37 -44.50
N ASN A 29 6.19 34.65 -44.12
CA ASN A 29 5.34 33.68 -43.42
C ASN A 29 5.07 32.42 -44.25
N LEU A 30 4.92 32.56 -45.57
CA LEU A 30 4.78 31.41 -46.48
C LEU A 30 6.07 30.58 -46.56
N ILE A 31 7.24 31.22 -46.63
CA ILE A 31 8.53 30.53 -46.64
C ILE A 31 8.80 29.83 -45.29
N PHE A 32 8.42 30.45 -44.17
CA PHE A 32 8.49 29.82 -42.85
C PHE A 32 7.50 28.65 -42.70
N GLN A 33 6.39 28.65 -43.42
CA GLN A 33 5.49 27.49 -43.49
C GLN A 33 6.03 26.37 -44.40
N GLU A 34 6.72 26.70 -45.50
CA GLU A 34 7.27 25.70 -46.44
C GLU A 34 8.58 25.03 -45.96
N GLN A 35 9.37 25.68 -45.09
CA GLN A 35 10.52 25.05 -44.44
C GLN A 35 10.18 24.35 -43.12
N ALA A 36 8.93 24.42 -42.66
CA ALA A 36 8.41 23.49 -41.67
C ALA A 36 8.06 22.17 -42.36
N SER A 37 9.08 21.46 -42.85
CA SER A 37 8.96 20.01 -42.98
C SER A 37 8.53 19.50 -41.60
N PRO A 38 7.47 18.67 -41.48
CA PRO A 38 7.20 18.03 -40.21
C PRO A 38 8.52 17.37 -39.82
N PRO A 39 9.03 17.58 -38.59
CA PRO A 39 10.21 16.83 -38.18
C PRO A 39 9.90 15.38 -38.51
N GLU A 40 10.82 14.70 -39.21
CA GLU A 40 10.79 13.25 -39.25
C GLU A 40 10.60 12.84 -37.79
N GLU A 41 9.38 12.45 -37.45
CA GLU A 41 9.11 11.71 -36.24
C GLU A 41 9.78 10.36 -36.51
N LEU A 42 11.12 10.35 -36.40
CA LEU A 42 11.81 9.38 -35.57
C LEU A 42 11.03 9.36 -34.27
N THR A 43 9.93 8.62 -34.31
CA THR A 43 9.28 8.03 -33.17
C THR A 43 10.37 7.17 -32.57
N ASN A 44 11.25 7.82 -31.82
CA ASN A 44 12.02 7.23 -30.76
C ASN A 44 10.93 6.58 -29.92
N ALA A 45 10.61 5.33 -30.25
CA ALA A 45 9.63 4.53 -29.57
C ALA A 45 10.20 4.40 -28.17
N GLN A 46 9.82 5.36 -27.32
CA GLN A 46 10.43 5.55 -26.03
C GLN A 46 10.28 4.21 -25.33
N GLU A 47 11.42 3.58 -25.05
CA GLU A 47 11.45 2.19 -24.62
C GLU A 47 10.52 2.05 -23.41
N LYS A 48 9.46 1.24 -23.56
CA LYS A 48 8.43 1.15 -22.52
C LYS A 48 9.04 0.52 -21.28
N GLU A 49 8.89 1.18 -20.14
CA GLU A 49 9.41 0.67 -18.88
C GLU A 49 8.67 -0.59 -18.46
N VAL A 50 9.40 -1.68 -18.19
CA VAL A 50 8.79 -2.92 -17.68
C VAL A 50 8.73 -2.86 -16.14
N TRP A 51 7.56 -3.15 -15.58
CA TRP A 51 7.31 -3.13 -14.13
C TRP A 51 6.86 -4.49 -13.61
N LEU A 52 7.38 -4.92 -12.46
CA LEU A 52 6.88 -6.02 -11.64
C LEU A 52 6.07 -5.42 -10.47
N ASN A 53 4.75 -5.57 -10.53
CA ASN A 53 3.82 -5.10 -9.50
C ASN A 53 3.46 -6.26 -8.59
N ILE A 54 3.98 -6.27 -7.35
CA ILE A 54 3.87 -7.39 -6.42
C ILE A 54 2.97 -7.02 -5.25
N PHE A 55 1.85 -7.73 -5.10
CA PHE A 55 0.91 -7.55 -4.00
C PHE A 55 1.24 -8.49 -2.84
N VAL A 56 1.39 -7.94 -1.65
CA VAL A 56 1.77 -8.67 -0.42
C VAL A 56 0.72 -8.44 0.65
N HIS A 57 -0.04 -9.49 0.95
CA HIS A 57 -1.12 -9.43 1.93
C HIS A 57 -0.63 -9.29 3.38
N GLY A 58 -1.53 -8.90 4.27
CA GLY A 58 -1.31 -8.77 5.71
C GLY A 58 -1.26 -10.08 6.52
N SER A 59 -1.22 -9.96 7.84
CA SER A 59 -1.51 -11.08 8.73
C SER A 59 -3.02 -11.33 8.80
N PHE A 60 -3.39 -12.49 9.36
CA PHE A 60 -4.80 -12.84 9.56
C PHE A 60 -5.06 -13.20 11.00
N GLY A 61 -6.33 -13.01 11.40
CA GLY A 61 -6.77 -13.34 12.74
C GLY A 61 -5.90 -12.70 13.80
N THR A 62 -5.48 -11.44 13.63
CA THR A 62 -4.62 -10.76 14.62
C THR A 62 -5.25 -10.79 16.02
N MET A 63 -6.58 -10.65 16.08
CA MET A 63 -7.35 -10.82 17.32
C MET A 63 -7.25 -12.24 17.90
N LEU A 64 -7.12 -13.28 17.07
CA LEU A 64 -6.87 -14.66 17.52
C LEU A 64 -5.44 -14.86 18.02
N GLY A 65 -4.48 -14.08 17.52
CA GLY A 65 -3.12 -14.03 18.07
C GLY A 65 -3.13 -13.64 19.55
N MET A 66 -4.08 -12.81 19.96
CA MET A 66 -4.28 -12.42 21.37
C MET A 66 -4.65 -13.60 22.28
N LEU A 67 -5.13 -14.71 21.72
CA LEU A 67 -5.45 -15.92 22.50
C LEU A 67 -4.23 -16.78 22.79
N SER A 68 -3.17 -16.55 22.03
CA SER A 68 -1.87 -17.19 22.21
C SER A 68 -0.82 -16.19 22.65
N LEU A 69 -1.21 -15.13 23.40
CA LEU A 69 -0.36 -14.01 23.80
C LEU A 69 1.02 -14.46 24.29
N SER A 70 1.09 -15.42 25.21
CA SER A 70 2.36 -15.89 25.76
C SER A 70 3.28 -16.52 24.71
N LYS A 71 2.74 -17.28 23.76
CA LYS A 71 3.49 -17.89 22.66
C LYS A 71 3.84 -16.87 21.58
N VAL A 72 2.95 -15.95 21.26
CA VAL A 72 3.17 -14.88 20.28
C VAL A 72 4.22 -13.89 20.79
N ALA A 73 4.13 -13.49 22.07
CA ALA A 73 5.10 -12.60 22.71
C ALA A 73 6.50 -13.24 22.83
N LYS A 74 6.57 -14.57 23.01
CA LYS A 74 7.83 -15.34 22.96
C LYS A 74 8.29 -15.65 21.53
N ASP A 75 7.57 -15.17 20.52
CA ASP A 75 7.83 -15.42 19.10
C ASP A 75 7.88 -16.92 18.72
N ASP A 76 7.19 -17.78 19.49
CA ASP A 76 7.09 -19.22 19.26
C ASP A 76 5.65 -19.63 18.93
N VAL A 77 5.23 -19.25 17.72
CA VAL A 77 3.88 -19.58 17.22
C VAL A 77 3.76 -21.02 16.73
N LYS A 78 4.84 -21.81 16.69
CA LYS A 78 4.78 -23.18 16.13
C LYS A 78 3.99 -24.08 17.08
N GLY A 79 3.03 -24.83 16.52
CA GLY A 79 2.15 -25.68 17.32
C GLY A 79 1.27 -24.91 18.31
N SER A 80 1.17 -23.58 18.15
CA SER A 80 0.12 -22.81 18.80
C SER A 80 -1.21 -23.06 18.08
N TRP A 81 -2.30 -22.88 18.82
CA TRP A 81 -3.63 -22.95 18.24
C TRP A 81 -3.86 -21.85 17.20
N TYR A 82 -3.28 -20.66 17.41
CA TYR A 82 -3.25 -19.60 16.41
C TYR A 82 -2.66 -20.09 15.07
N HIS A 83 -1.55 -20.82 15.11
CA HIS A 83 -0.94 -21.38 13.90
C HIS A 83 -1.84 -22.42 13.21
N GLU A 84 -2.57 -23.25 13.96
CA GLU A 84 -3.52 -24.22 13.40
C GLU A 84 -4.70 -23.53 12.73
N ILE A 85 -5.31 -22.53 13.37
CA ILE A 85 -6.41 -21.77 12.77
C ILE A 85 -5.97 -21.12 11.47
N ILE A 86 -4.81 -20.44 11.47
CA ILE A 86 -4.31 -19.77 10.27
C ILE A 86 -4.01 -20.79 9.15
N ARG A 87 -3.49 -21.97 9.50
CA ARG A 87 -3.30 -23.07 8.54
C ARG A 87 -4.63 -23.52 7.96
N ASP A 88 -5.67 -23.63 8.76
CA ASP A 88 -6.96 -24.16 8.33
C ASP A 88 -7.78 -23.10 7.57
N MET A 89 -7.73 -21.83 7.96
CA MET A 89 -8.23 -20.69 7.15
C MET A 89 -7.59 -20.66 5.76
N ARG A 90 -6.28 -20.93 5.66
CA ARG A 90 -5.57 -20.98 4.37
C ARG A 90 -6.03 -22.11 3.45
N LYS A 91 -6.76 -23.12 3.95
CA LYS A 91 -7.35 -24.19 3.15
C LYS A 91 -8.75 -23.84 2.66
N ASP A 92 -9.40 -22.85 3.28
CA ASP A 92 -10.76 -22.44 2.93
C ASP A 92 -10.74 -21.55 1.66
N PRO A 93 -11.44 -21.92 0.58
CA PRO A 93 -11.57 -21.08 -0.60
C PRO A 93 -12.14 -19.68 -0.32
N LYS A 94 -13.06 -19.53 0.66
CA LYS A 94 -13.65 -18.23 1.04
C LYS A 94 -12.60 -17.23 1.50
N PHE A 95 -11.51 -17.72 2.04
CA PHE A 95 -10.42 -16.87 2.51
C PHE A 95 -9.76 -16.02 1.39
N PHE A 96 -9.88 -16.47 0.14
CA PHE A 96 -9.29 -15.83 -1.04
C PHE A 96 -10.27 -14.93 -1.80
N THR A 97 -11.53 -14.85 -1.37
CA THR A 97 -12.58 -14.15 -2.13
C THR A 97 -12.69 -12.67 -1.81
N GLU A 98 -11.94 -12.16 -0.83
CA GLU A 98 -12.07 -10.77 -0.37
C GLU A 98 -10.80 -9.95 -0.51
N GLN A 99 -9.64 -10.54 -0.74
CA GLN A 99 -8.36 -9.83 -0.67
C GLN A 99 -7.39 -10.33 -1.73
N THR A 100 -6.38 -9.51 -2.04
CA THR A 100 -5.33 -9.84 -3.01
C THR A 100 -4.32 -10.83 -2.41
N ILE A 101 -4.74 -12.10 -2.35
CA ILE A 101 -3.96 -13.23 -1.84
C ILE A 101 -4.22 -14.48 -2.68
N LEU A 102 -3.19 -15.32 -2.83
CA LEU A 102 -3.25 -16.65 -3.42
C LEU A 102 -2.42 -17.64 -2.58
N LYS A 103 -2.06 -18.80 -3.13
CA LYS A 103 -1.17 -19.76 -2.46
C LYS A 103 0.17 -19.12 -2.08
N LYS A 104 0.93 -19.78 -1.20
CA LYS A 104 2.22 -19.27 -0.72
C LYS A 104 3.24 -19.19 -1.87
N GLY A 105 4.16 -18.24 -1.76
CA GLY A 105 5.17 -17.92 -2.76
C GLY A 105 4.74 -16.78 -3.69
N LEU A 106 5.65 -16.41 -4.58
CA LEU A 106 5.49 -15.40 -5.61
C LEU A 106 4.83 -16.04 -6.84
N LEU A 107 3.64 -15.56 -7.17
CA LEU A 107 2.85 -16.12 -8.27
C LEU A 107 2.56 -15.02 -9.27
N LYS A 108 2.98 -15.23 -10.51
CA LYS A 108 2.53 -14.40 -11.62
C LYS A 108 1.03 -14.61 -11.83
N ILE A 109 0.31 -13.52 -12.04
CA ILE A 109 -1.12 -13.54 -12.34
C ILE A 109 -1.40 -12.75 -13.61
N THR A 110 -2.38 -13.20 -14.37
CA THR A 110 -2.96 -12.45 -15.48
C THR A 110 -4.23 -11.78 -14.94
N PRO A 111 -4.26 -10.45 -14.78
CA PRO A 111 -5.43 -9.77 -14.24
C PRO A 111 -6.63 -9.92 -15.17
N THR A 112 -7.81 -10.20 -14.61
CA THR A 112 -9.06 -10.31 -15.37
C THR A 112 -10.25 -9.78 -14.55
N LEU A 113 -11.27 -9.28 -15.27
CA LEU A 113 -12.59 -8.94 -14.72
C LEU A 113 -13.66 -9.94 -15.17
N ASP A 114 -13.32 -10.97 -15.93
CA ASP A 114 -14.21 -12.06 -16.30
C ASP A 114 -13.93 -13.30 -15.45
N PRO A 115 -14.85 -13.69 -14.55
CA PRO A 115 -14.68 -14.91 -13.78
C PRO A 115 -14.60 -16.20 -14.61
N ALA A 116 -15.11 -16.20 -15.85
CA ALA A 116 -15.05 -17.36 -16.75
C ALA A 116 -13.60 -17.77 -17.04
N ASP A 117 -12.67 -16.80 -17.07
CA ASP A 117 -11.23 -17.04 -17.27
C ASP A 117 -10.61 -17.93 -16.18
N LEU A 118 -11.27 -18.06 -15.02
CA LEU A 118 -10.83 -18.89 -13.89
C LEU A 118 -11.77 -20.06 -13.61
N ASN A 119 -12.47 -20.58 -14.61
CA ASN A 119 -13.48 -21.63 -14.42
C ASN A 119 -14.50 -21.23 -13.33
N ASN A 120 -14.89 -19.95 -13.32
CA ASN A 120 -15.79 -19.33 -12.35
C ASN A 120 -15.28 -19.23 -10.90
N GLN A 121 -14.00 -19.52 -10.62
CA GLN A 121 -13.43 -19.28 -9.29
C GLN A 121 -13.41 -17.79 -8.95
N ARG A 122 -14.03 -17.41 -7.83
CA ARG A 122 -14.19 -16.02 -7.38
C ARG A 122 -13.05 -15.55 -6.47
N LEU A 123 -11.81 -15.62 -6.97
CA LEU A 123 -10.62 -15.21 -6.21
C LEU A 123 -10.36 -13.70 -6.37
N ALA A 124 -10.44 -12.92 -5.30
CA ALA A 124 -10.41 -11.45 -5.35
C ALA A 124 -9.10 -10.86 -5.89
N ALA A 125 -8.00 -11.60 -5.83
CA ALA A 125 -6.72 -11.15 -6.38
C ALA A 125 -6.80 -10.74 -7.85
N TYR A 126 -7.55 -11.47 -8.68
CA TYR A 126 -7.66 -11.21 -10.11
C TYR A 126 -8.42 -9.93 -10.46
N PRO A 127 -9.66 -9.70 -9.97
CA PRO A 127 -10.39 -8.47 -10.28
C PRO A 127 -9.77 -7.24 -9.60
N ILE A 128 -9.17 -7.37 -8.40
CA ILE A 128 -8.49 -6.24 -7.74
C ILE A 128 -7.27 -5.80 -8.56
N THR A 129 -6.43 -6.74 -8.97
CA THR A 129 -5.26 -6.42 -9.80
C THR A 129 -5.66 -5.91 -11.18
N LYS A 130 -6.81 -6.36 -11.73
CA LYS A 130 -7.29 -5.85 -13.02
C LYS A 130 -7.83 -4.43 -12.90
N ALA A 131 -8.56 -4.11 -11.85
CA ALA A 131 -9.00 -2.75 -11.58
C ALA A 131 -7.80 -1.80 -11.35
N PHE A 132 -6.77 -2.27 -10.63
CA PHE A 132 -5.49 -1.55 -10.50
C PHE A 132 -4.82 -1.34 -11.87
N ASP A 133 -4.77 -2.38 -12.72
CA ASP A 133 -4.20 -2.33 -14.08
C ASP A 133 -4.89 -1.30 -14.99
N GLU A 134 -6.21 -1.23 -14.93
CA GLU A 134 -6.98 -0.26 -15.72
C GLU A 134 -6.68 1.19 -15.30
N ILE A 135 -6.51 1.42 -13.99
CA ILE A 135 -6.16 2.76 -13.49
C ILE A 135 -4.71 3.10 -13.83
N ILE A 136 -3.76 2.17 -13.63
CA ILE A 136 -2.34 2.46 -13.89
C ILE A 136 -2.07 2.69 -15.38
N LYS A 137 -2.76 2.00 -16.29
CA LYS A 137 -2.65 2.25 -17.74
C LYS A 137 -3.10 3.66 -18.13
N LYS A 138 -4.04 4.24 -17.38
CA LYS A 138 -4.48 5.63 -17.59
C LYS A 138 -3.52 6.63 -16.98
N THR A 139 -2.90 6.32 -15.83
CA THR A 139 -1.96 7.23 -15.18
C THR A 139 -0.55 7.17 -15.77
N ASN A 140 -0.13 6.00 -16.26
CA ASN A 140 1.22 5.69 -16.73
C ASN A 140 1.18 4.82 -18.02
N PRO A 141 0.75 5.37 -19.17
CA PRO A 141 0.54 4.60 -20.41
C PRO A 141 1.83 4.00 -21.00
N ASN A 142 3.01 4.51 -20.61
CA ASN A 142 4.30 4.06 -21.10
C ASN A 142 4.88 2.86 -20.32
N GLN A 143 4.12 2.28 -19.37
CA GLN A 143 4.56 1.14 -18.56
C GLN A 143 4.00 -0.18 -19.11
N ILE A 144 4.86 -1.20 -19.19
CA ILE A 144 4.47 -2.61 -19.36
C ILE A 144 4.41 -3.25 -17.99
N ASN A 145 3.20 -3.46 -17.49
CA ASN A 145 2.98 -3.96 -16.14
C ASN A 145 2.81 -5.49 -16.11
N ASN A 146 3.64 -6.16 -15.31
CA ASN A 146 3.49 -7.55 -14.93
C ASN A 146 3.03 -7.63 -13.48
N TYR A 147 2.14 -8.58 -13.17
CA TYR A 147 1.46 -8.63 -11.88
C TYR A 147 1.77 -9.93 -11.14
N TYR A 148 2.04 -9.79 -9.85
CA TYR A 148 2.36 -10.91 -8.98
C TYR A 148 1.66 -10.77 -7.64
N VAL A 149 1.38 -11.89 -7.00
CA VAL A 149 0.95 -11.95 -5.60
C VAL A 149 1.95 -12.77 -4.83
N PHE A 150 2.42 -12.25 -3.70
CA PHE A 150 3.25 -12.99 -2.78
C PHE A 150 2.43 -13.45 -1.58
N GLY A 151 2.17 -14.76 -1.51
CA GLY A 151 1.52 -15.39 -0.38
C GLY A 151 2.52 -15.83 0.70
N TRP A 152 2.28 -15.47 1.96
CA TRP A 152 3.09 -15.93 3.11
C TRP A 152 2.21 -16.47 4.24
N THR A 153 2.78 -16.99 5.33
CA THR A 153 1.94 -17.62 6.37
C THR A 153 0.88 -16.71 7.00
N GLY A 154 1.05 -15.39 7.02
CA GLY A 154 0.14 -14.47 7.70
C GLY A 154 0.23 -14.53 9.23
N LEU A 155 1.29 -15.14 9.78
CA LEU A 155 1.52 -15.27 11.21
C LEU A 155 2.24 -14.03 11.75
N ILE A 156 1.86 -13.59 12.95
CA ILE A 156 2.37 -12.37 13.57
C ILE A 156 3.80 -12.50 14.16
N SER A 157 4.44 -13.67 14.02
CA SER A 157 5.80 -13.92 14.49
C SER A 157 6.87 -13.12 13.73
N GLN A 158 7.77 -12.45 14.45
CA GLN A 158 8.91 -11.71 13.89
C GLN A 158 9.90 -12.65 13.19
N LYS A 159 10.30 -13.75 13.84
CA LYS A 159 11.12 -14.81 13.25
C LYS A 159 10.50 -15.36 11.97
N ARG A 160 9.17 -15.53 11.95
CA ARG A 160 8.48 -15.97 10.74
C ARG A 160 8.52 -14.92 9.65
N ARG A 161 8.26 -13.64 9.95
CA ARG A 161 8.35 -12.54 8.97
C ARG A 161 9.75 -12.45 8.35
N ARG A 162 10.81 -12.55 9.16
CA ARG A 162 12.21 -12.59 8.68
C ARG A 162 12.48 -13.75 7.72
N LEU A 163 12.04 -14.96 8.08
CA LEU A 163 12.20 -16.12 7.20
C LEU A 163 11.39 -15.98 5.90
N GLU A 164 10.19 -15.42 5.96
CA GLU A 164 9.37 -15.18 4.76
C GLU A 164 9.97 -14.05 3.90
N ALA A 165 10.63 -13.05 4.51
CA ALA A 165 11.37 -12.03 3.78
C ALA A 165 12.56 -12.63 3.02
N VAL A 166 13.31 -13.57 3.62
CA VAL A 166 14.39 -14.29 2.90
C VAL A 166 13.83 -15.07 1.70
N ARG A 167 12.72 -15.79 1.88
CA ARG A 167 12.06 -16.50 0.77
C ARG A 167 11.63 -15.53 -0.32
N PHE A 168 10.96 -14.44 0.06
CA PHE A 168 10.46 -13.47 -0.88
C PHE A 168 11.59 -12.81 -1.67
N TYR A 169 12.67 -12.43 -0.99
CA TYR A 169 13.88 -11.89 -1.61
C TYR A 169 14.43 -12.84 -2.68
N ASN A 170 14.58 -14.13 -2.33
CA ASN A 170 15.04 -15.16 -3.28
C ASN A 170 14.11 -15.32 -4.48
N GLU A 171 12.80 -15.33 -4.26
CA GLU A 171 11.81 -15.44 -5.33
C GLU A 171 11.85 -14.23 -6.28
N ILE A 172 12.01 -13.01 -5.75
CA ILE A 172 12.19 -11.81 -6.58
C ILE A 172 13.50 -11.89 -7.38
N CYS A 173 14.62 -12.29 -6.76
CA CYS A 173 15.90 -12.41 -7.46
C CYS A 173 15.85 -13.43 -8.61
N GLU A 174 15.16 -14.55 -8.42
CA GLU A 174 14.96 -15.55 -9.47
C GLU A 174 14.07 -15.02 -10.60
N GLU A 175 12.98 -14.34 -10.28
CA GLU A 175 12.08 -13.75 -11.28
C GLU A 175 12.78 -12.63 -12.05
N TYR A 176 13.47 -11.72 -11.36
CA TYR A 176 14.25 -10.64 -11.96
C TYR A 176 15.29 -11.18 -12.95
N LYS A 177 16.00 -12.25 -12.58
CA LYS A 177 16.97 -12.92 -13.47
C LYS A 177 16.33 -13.44 -14.76
N GLN A 178 15.06 -13.87 -14.75
CA GLN A 178 14.36 -14.28 -15.97
C GLN A 178 14.13 -13.11 -16.93
N TYR A 179 13.97 -11.88 -16.42
CA TYR A 179 13.91 -10.67 -17.25
C TYR A 179 15.30 -10.24 -17.72
N GLU A 180 16.32 -10.30 -16.85
CA GLU A 180 17.72 -10.00 -17.23
C GLU A 180 18.17 -10.88 -18.40
N ASN A 181 17.84 -12.18 -18.37
CA ASN A 181 18.16 -13.13 -19.44
C ASN A 181 17.49 -12.78 -20.79
N LYS A 182 16.48 -11.89 -20.80
CA LYS A 182 15.80 -11.38 -21.99
C LYS A 182 16.27 -9.98 -22.37
N GLY A 183 17.32 -9.47 -21.72
CA GLY A 183 17.81 -8.09 -21.90
C GLY A 183 16.93 -7.03 -21.24
N ILE A 184 15.99 -7.42 -20.39
CA ILE A 184 15.05 -6.49 -19.73
C ILE A 184 15.49 -6.25 -18.29
N LYS A 185 15.58 -4.98 -17.88
CA LYS A 185 15.78 -4.58 -16.48
C LYS A 185 14.48 -4.01 -15.91
N PRO A 186 13.62 -4.84 -15.32
CA PRO A 186 12.32 -4.37 -14.88
C PRO A 186 12.43 -3.55 -13.59
N LYS A 187 11.59 -2.53 -13.44
CA LYS A 187 11.38 -1.85 -12.16
C LYS A 187 10.45 -2.69 -11.27
N ILE A 188 10.58 -2.59 -9.96
CA ILE A 188 9.82 -3.34 -8.96
C ILE A 188 8.98 -2.36 -8.14
N ARG A 189 7.67 -2.61 -8.11
CA ARG A 189 6.72 -2.00 -7.19
C ARG A 189 6.17 -3.06 -6.25
N ILE A 190 6.34 -2.89 -4.96
CA ILE A 190 5.75 -3.76 -3.94
C ILE A 190 4.62 -3.01 -3.25
N LEU A 191 3.40 -3.56 -3.32
CA LEU A 191 2.23 -3.04 -2.63
C LEU A 191 1.88 -3.96 -1.48
N THR A 192 1.83 -3.43 -0.27
CA THR A 192 1.72 -4.22 0.95
C THR A 192 0.59 -3.75 1.82
N HIS A 193 0.03 -4.66 2.62
CA HIS A 193 -0.98 -4.34 3.61
C HIS A 193 -0.62 -4.88 4.99
N SER A 194 -0.94 -4.13 6.04
CA SER A 194 -0.79 -4.60 7.43
C SER A 194 0.63 -5.14 7.70
N HIS A 195 0.78 -6.27 8.38
CA HIS A 195 2.10 -6.87 8.63
C HIS A 195 2.85 -7.38 7.39
N GLY A 196 2.20 -7.42 6.21
CA GLY A 196 2.91 -7.64 4.94
C GLY A 196 3.95 -6.55 4.69
N GLY A 197 3.68 -5.31 5.12
CA GLY A 197 4.65 -4.22 5.06
C GLY A 197 5.89 -4.47 5.92
N ASN A 198 5.71 -4.98 7.14
CA ASN A 198 6.84 -5.34 8.01
C ASN A 198 7.69 -6.47 7.43
N LEU A 199 7.08 -7.45 6.77
CA LEU A 199 7.82 -8.47 6.00
C LEU A 199 8.64 -7.79 4.89
N CYS A 200 8.05 -6.87 4.14
CA CYS A 200 8.74 -6.18 3.06
C CYS A 200 9.86 -5.27 3.54
N LEU A 201 9.71 -4.57 4.67
CA LEU A 201 10.81 -3.80 5.27
C LEU A 201 12.01 -4.69 5.63
N ASN A 202 11.77 -5.94 6.04
CA ASN A 202 12.85 -6.90 6.27
C ASN A 202 13.60 -7.28 4.98
N LEU A 203 13.08 -7.05 3.77
CA LEU A 203 13.83 -7.26 2.53
C LEU A 203 15.05 -6.35 2.45
N ALA A 204 14.93 -5.09 2.90
CA ALA A 204 16.06 -4.18 2.97
C ALA A 204 17.12 -4.67 3.95
N ALA A 205 16.71 -5.22 5.10
CA ALA A 205 17.63 -5.82 6.06
C ALA A 205 18.32 -7.07 5.49
N VAL A 206 17.60 -7.92 4.75
CA VAL A 206 18.18 -9.06 4.02
C VAL A 206 19.24 -8.56 3.04
N ASN A 207 18.91 -7.57 2.19
CA ASN A 207 19.84 -6.99 1.23
C ASN A 207 21.09 -6.42 1.91
N TYR A 208 20.92 -5.63 2.97
CA TYR A 208 22.01 -5.02 3.72
C TYR A 208 22.95 -6.05 4.33
N ILE A 209 22.43 -7.11 4.95
CA ILE A 209 23.26 -8.17 5.53
C ILE A 209 24.09 -8.90 4.46
N ILE A 210 23.52 -9.13 3.28
CA ILE A 210 24.24 -9.79 2.19
C ILE A 210 25.34 -8.89 1.62
N GLN A 211 25.07 -7.59 1.49
CA GLN A 211 26.03 -6.63 0.95
C GLN A 211 27.13 -6.28 1.97
N GLN A 212 26.83 -6.26 3.27
CA GLN A 212 27.74 -5.78 4.31
C GLN A 212 27.70 -6.67 5.57
N PRO A 213 28.09 -7.95 5.47
CA PRO A 213 27.95 -8.91 6.58
C PRO A 213 28.78 -8.54 7.81
N THR A 214 29.95 -7.93 7.63
CA THR A 214 30.82 -7.46 8.72
C THR A 214 30.25 -6.21 9.40
N ASN A 215 29.69 -5.27 8.63
CA ASN A 215 29.14 -4.02 9.17
C ASN A 215 27.83 -4.25 9.90
N ALA A 216 27.04 -5.27 9.54
CA ALA A 216 25.84 -5.65 10.29
C ALA A 216 26.11 -5.92 11.77
N LEU A 217 27.30 -6.46 12.09
CA LEU A 217 27.75 -6.66 13.47
C LEU A 217 28.22 -5.36 14.15
N GLN A 218 28.57 -4.33 13.37
CA GLN A 218 29.10 -3.04 13.83
C GLN A 218 28.06 -1.92 13.93
N VAL A 219 26.77 -2.12 13.55
CA VAL A 219 25.66 -1.14 13.70
C VAL A 219 25.34 -0.82 15.19
N LEU A 220 26.28 -1.07 16.10
CA LEU A 220 26.16 -1.14 17.55
C LEU A 220 25.73 0.15 18.27
N ASN A 221 25.66 1.30 17.61
CA ASN A 221 25.73 2.56 18.36
C ASN A 221 24.55 3.54 18.21
N LYS A 222 23.43 3.20 17.53
CA LYS A 222 22.34 4.19 17.33
C LYS A 222 20.91 3.74 17.63
N ASN A 223 20.53 2.49 17.36
CA ASN A 223 19.17 2.00 17.68
C ASN A 223 19.19 0.51 18.08
N LYS A 224 18.83 0.21 19.33
CA LYS A 224 18.81 -1.14 19.89
C LYS A 224 17.83 -2.08 19.17
N ASN A 225 16.62 -1.61 18.83
CA ASN A 225 15.58 -2.45 18.22
C ASN A 225 15.96 -2.90 16.79
N GLU A 226 16.57 -1.98 16.03
CA GLU A 226 17.13 -2.27 14.72
C GLU A 226 18.29 -3.26 14.83
N HIS A 227 19.21 -3.03 15.75
CA HIS A 227 20.36 -3.90 15.99
C HIS A 227 19.92 -5.33 16.31
N ASP A 228 19.04 -5.51 17.31
CA ASP A 228 18.54 -6.82 17.72
C ASP A 228 17.87 -7.54 16.53
N SER A 229 17.13 -6.80 15.69
CA SER A 229 16.47 -7.34 14.51
C SER A 229 17.45 -7.79 13.43
N LEU A 230 18.54 -7.03 13.20
CA LEU A 230 19.60 -7.41 12.27
C LEU A 230 20.37 -8.64 12.76
N ILE A 231 20.69 -8.72 14.05
CA ILE A 231 21.39 -9.88 14.63
C ILE A 231 20.53 -11.14 14.51
N GLU A 232 19.23 -11.05 14.82
CA GLU A 232 18.30 -12.18 14.68
C GLU A 232 18.17 -12.63 13.22
N LEU A 233 18.13 -11.68 12.27
CA LEU A 233 18.09 -12.00 10.84
C LEU A 233 19.41 -12.59 10.34
N LEU A 234 20.56 -12.05 10.78
CA LEU A 234 21.89 -12.57 10.44
C LEU A 234 22.06 -14.01 10.94
N ASN A 235 21.67 -14.27 12.20
CA ASN A 235 21.71 -15.61 12.77
C ASN A 235 20.80 -16.56 12.01
N LEU A 236 19.60 -16.12 11.61
CA LEU A 236 18.73 -16.91 10.74
C LEU A 236 19.42 -17.24 9.41
N ILE A 237 19.97 -16.25 8.71
CA ILE A 237 20.64 -16.43 7.42
C ILE A 237 21.81 -17.42 7.53
N LYS A 238 22.62 -17.33 8.59
CA LYS A 238 23.74 -18.27 8.84
C LYS A 238 23.31 -19.73 8.99
N THR A 239 22.05 -20.00 9.37
CA THR A 239 21.52 -21.38 9.46
C THR A 239 21.03 -21.94 8.13
N LEU A 240 20.87 -21.10 7.10
CA LEU A 240 20.36 -21.54 5.81
C LEU A 240 21.48 -22.19 4.99
N PRO A 241 21.19 -23.30 4.29
CA PRO A 241 22.13 -23.89 3.34
C PRO A 241 22.25 -23.05 2.07
N ASN A 242 23.26 -23.31 1.26
CA ASN A 242 23.28 -22.80 -0.10
C ASN A 242 22.15 -23.42 -0.96
N LYS A 243 21.85 -22.80 -2.10
CA LYS A 243 20.74 -23.18 -2.98
C LYS A 243 20.81 -24.63 -3.47
N GLU A 244 21.99 -25.14 -3.82
CA GLU A 244 22.15 -26.50 -4.34
C GLU A 244 21.91 -27.55 -3.24
N VAL A 245 22.43 -27.32 -2.03
CA VAL A 245 22.17 -28.17 -0.87
C VAL A 245 20.68 -28.14 -0.48
N ALA A 246 20.02 -26.98 -0.58
CA ALA A 246 18.59 -26.87 -0.30
C ALA A 246 17.73 -27.72 -1.25
N LYS A 247 18.08 -27.76 -2.54
CA LYS A 247 17.40 -28.61 -3.54
C LYS A 247 17.55 -30.11 -3.24
N LEU A 248 18.73 -30.53 -2.77
CA LEU A 248 19.00 -31.93 -2.42
C LEU A 248 18.27 -32.38 -1.15
N LYS A 249 18.10 -31.48 -0.19
CA LYS A 249 17.35 -31.74 1.05
C LYS A 249 15.84 -31.67 0.79
N GLY A 250 15.24 -32.70 0.19
CA GLY A 250 13.81 -32.74 -0.19
C GLY A 250 12.76 -32.41 0.91
N LYS A 251 13.16 -32.27 2.19
CA LYS A 251 12.30 -31.81 3.30
C LYS A 251 12.25 -30.28 3.48
N MET A 252 13.15 -29.52 2.83
CA MET A 252 13.20 -28.07 2.95
C MET A 252 12.24 -27.38 1.99
N LYS A 253 11.74 -26.19 2.37
CA LYS A 253 10.95 -25.40 1.42
C LYS A 253 11.88 -24.85 0.35
N LYS A 254 11.39 -24.79 -0.89
CA LYS A 254 12.15 -24.44 -2.11
C LYS A 254 13.07 -23.21 -1.97
N TYR A 255 12.66 -22.21 -1.19
CA TYR A 255 13.36 -20.92 -1.04
C TYR A 255 14.02 -20.70 0.33
N ASP A 256 14.15 -21.75 1.14
CA ASP A 256 14.86 -21.73 2.44
C ASP A 256 16.37 -21.90 2.23
N TYR A 257 16.99 -20.99 1.50
CA TYR A 257 18.42 -21.01 1.21
C TYR A 257 19.05 -19.62 1.35
N LEU A 258 20.38 -19.58 1.47
CA LEU A 258 21.17 -18.36 1.60
C LEU A 258 20.80 -17.35 0.51
N PRO A 259 20.36 -16.14 0.87
CA PRO A 259 19.86 -15.22 -0.13
C PRO A 259 20.93 -14.78 -1.11
N LEU A 260 20.52 -14.64 -2.38
CA LEU A 260 21.45 -14.39 -3.48
C LEU A 260 22.00 -12.96 -3.41
N ASN A 261 23.32 -12.80 -3.43
CA ASN A 261 23.91 -11.46 -3.56
C ASN A 261 23.60 -10.92 -4.96
N LYS A 262 22.67 -9.98 -5.01
CA LYS A 262 22.21 -9.28 -6.19
C LYS A 262 22.07 -7.81 -5.81
N ASP A 263 22.43 -6.93 -6.72
CA ASP A 263 22.15 -5.49 -6.59
C ASP A 263 20.67 -5.23 -6.89
N LEU A 264 19.80 -5.85 -6.08
CA LEU A 264 18.36 -5.74 -6.20
C LEU A 264 17.92 -4.43 -5.57
N LYS A 265 17.14 -3.63 -6.31
CA LYS A 265 16.52 -2.40 -5.82
C LYS A 265 15.03 -2.44 -6.05
N VAL A 266 14.27 -1.92 -5.10
CA VAL A 266 12.82 -1.74 -5.19
C VAL A 266 12.55 -0.27 -5.43
N GLN A 267 12.04 0.05 -6.63
CA GLN A 267 11.75 1.42 -7.04
C GLN A 267 10.63 2.01 -6.17
N GLU A 268 9.58 1.23 -5.88
CA GLU A 268 8.47 1.71 -5.06
C GLU A 268 8.01 0.67 -4.04
N LEU A 269 7.98 1.07 -2.77
CA LEU A 269 7.29 0.35 -1.70
C LEU A 269 6.05 1.13 -1.26
N VAL A 270 4.88 0.51 -1.30
CA VAL A 270 3.64 1.09 -0.79
C VAL A 270 3.20 0.32 0.46
N LEU A 271 3.15 1.01 1.59
CA LEU A 271 2.72 0.50 2.89
C LEU A 271 1.27 0.95 3.12
N LEU A 272 0.28 0.08 2.96
CA LEU A 272 -1.13 0.40 3.24
C LEU A 272 -1.55 -0.13 4.60
N GLY A 273 -1.90 0.76 5.53
CA GLY A 273 -2.39 0.34 6.85
C GLY A 273 -1.39 -0.51 7.62
N VAL A 274 -0.08 -0.27 7.42
CA VAL A 274 0.98 -1.07 8.03
C VAL A 274 1.24 -0.56 9.44
N PRO A 275 1.17 -1.40 10.50
CA PRO A 275 1.65 -0.98 11.81
C PRO A 275 3.18 -0.83 11.73
N ILE A 276 3.68 0.39 11.85
CA ILE A 276 5.12 0.68 11.79
C ILE A 276 5.74 0.24 13.12
N GLN A 277 6.63 -0.76 13.04
CA GLN A 277 7.23 -1.41 14.21
C GLN A 277 8.63 -0.86 14.47
N PRO A 278 9.03 -0.59 15.72
CA PRO A 278 10.38 -0.12 16.05
C PRO A 278 11.51 -1.02 15.50
N GLU A 279 11.24 -2.31 15.33
CA GLU A 279 12.16 -3.33 14.81
C GLU A 279 12.46 -3.19 13.31
N THR A 280 11.54 -2.61 12.53
CA THR A 280 11.62 -2.56 11.06
C THR A 280 11.63 -1.15 10.50
N GLU A 281 11.22 -0.15 11.30
CA GLU A 281 11.08 1.23 10.88
C GLU A 281 12.37 1.80 10.25
N ASN A 282 13.51 1.56 10.87
CA ASN A 282 14.81 2.05 10.37
C ASN A 282 15.23 1.43 9.04
N PHE A 283 14.72 0.24 8.68
CA PHE A 283 15.03 -0.37 7.38
C PHE A 283 14.47 0.45 6.22
N CYS A 284 13.54 1.37 6.48
CA CYS A 284 13.13 2.37 5.51
C CYS A 284 14.33 3.20 5.02
N ASN A 285 15.35 3.47 5.85
CA ASN A 285 16.52 4.30 5.49
C ASN A 285 17.57 3.58 4.65
N TYR A 286 17.47 2.27 4.51
CA TYR A 286 18.46 1.50 3.76
C TYR A 286 18.37 1.80 2.27
N ASP A 287 19.51 1.73 1.59
CA ASP A 287 19.61 1.89 0.14
C ASP A 287 19.15 0.59 -0.54
N PHE A 288 17.86 0.34 -0.47
CA PHE A 288 17.15 -0.78 -1.09
C PHE A 288 15.84 -0.31 -1.70
N PHE A 289 15.15 0.61 -1.03
CA PHE A 289 13.97 1.29 -1.52
C PHE A 289 14.34 2.67 -2.06
N GLU A 290 14.01 2.94 -3.33
CA GLU A 290 14.16 4.27 -3.93
C GLU A 290 13.07 5.22 -3.44
N LYS A 291 11.82 4.73 -3.33
CA LYS A 291 10.69 5.50 -2.82
C LYS A 291 9.76 4.64 -1.96
N ILE A 292 9.28 5.23 -0.86
CA ILE A 292 8.36 4.60 0.09
C ILE A 292 7.14 5.50 0.26
N TYR A 293 5.95 4.94 0.04
CA TYR A 293 4.67 5.58 0.33
C TYR A 293 4.03 4.91 1.54
N ASN A 294 3.96 5.60 2.68
CA ASN A 294 3.22 5.14 3.86
C ASN A 294 1.80 5.72 3.86
N ILE A 295 0.84 4.90 3.44
CA ILE A 295 -0.56 5.27 3.26
C ILE A 295 -1.38 4.69 4.43
N TYR A 296 -1.98 5.56 5.24
CA TYR A 296 -2.71 5.17 6.45
C TYR A 296 -4.05 5.91 6.57
N SER A 297 -4.85 5.53 7.56
CA SER A 297 -6.15 6.14 7.84
C SER A 297 -6.36 6.32 9.34
N THR A 298 -7.12 7.33 9.75
CA THR A 298 -7.45 7.53 11.17
C THR A 298 -8.39 6.46 11.72
N LYS A 299 -9.21 5.84 10.85
CA LYS A 299 -10.10 4.72 11.20
C LYS A 299 -9.44 3.34 11.04
N ASP A 300 -8.14 3.29 10.77
CA ASP A 300 -7.37 2.06 10.84
C ASP A 300 -6.84 1.83 12.26
N TYR A 301 -7.72 1.29 13.12
CA TYR A 301 -7.38 0.96 14.51
C TYR A 301 -6.45 -0.24 14.64
N VAL A 302 -6.42 -1.13 13.64
CA VAL A 302 -5.55 -2.32 13.68
C VAL A 302 -4.09 -1.90 13.78
N GLN A 303 -3.71 -0.80 13.12
CA GLN A 303 -2.36 -0.23 13.25
C GLN A 303 -2.04 0.30 14.66
N GLN A 304 -3.03 0.79 15.40
CA GLN A 304 -2.85 1.41 16.72
C GLN A 304 -2.82 0.36 17.83
N ILE A 305 -3.60 -0.72 17.69
CA ILE A 305 -3.72 -1.78 18.69
C ILE A 305 -2.67 -2.90 18.50
N ASP A 306 -1.71 -2.75 17.60
CA ASP A 306 -0.68 -3.75 17.33
C ASP A 306 0.46 -3.73 18.37
N PHE A 307 0.10 -3.94 19.65
CA PHE A 307 1.05 -4.08 20.76
C PHE A 307 1.62 -5.49 20.90
N ILE A 308 1.03 -6.49 20.24
CA ILE A 308 1.33 -7.91 20.49
C ILE A 308 2.45 -8.44 19.58
N SER A 309 2.66 -7.79 18.44
CA SER A 309 3.61 -8.26 17.44
C SER A 309 5.00 -7.63 17.56
N THR A 310 5.16 -6.68 18.48
CA THR A 310 6.38 -5.91 18.73
C THR A 310 6.89 -6.21 20.14
N LYS A 311 8.21 -6.20 20.31
CA LYS A 311 8.85 -6.40 21.61
C LYS A 311 8.63 -5.21 22.55
N GLN A 312 8.37 -4.04 21.96
CA GLN A 312 8.18 -2.78 22.67
C GLN A 312 6.74 -2.58 23.15
N GLY A 313 5.79 -3.41 22.73
CA GLY A 313 4.39 -3.27 23.14
C GLY A 313 3.64 -2.13 22.46
N TYR A 314 4.16 -1.59 21.36
CA TYR A 314 3.47 -0.56 20.57
C TYR A 314 3.91 -0.57 19.10
N SER A 315 3.10 0.07 18.26
CA SER A 315 3.35 0.38 16.85
C SER A 315 2.83 1.77 16.53
N SER A 316 3.37 2.38 15.48
CA SER A 316 2.93 3.69 15.00
C SER A 316 2.17 3.56 13.68
N GLN A 317 1.25 4.48 13.39
CA GLN A 317 0.66 4.59 12.04
C GLN A 317 1.62 5.26 11.04
N ARG A 318 2.57 6.04 11.58
CA ARG A 318 3.53 6.85 10.83
C ARG A 318 4.95 6.40 11.14
N ILE A 319 5.79 6.45 10.13
CA ILE A 319 7.24 6.48 10.27
C ILE A 319 7.60 7.80 10.96
N SER A 320 8.47 7.71 11.95
CA SER A 320 8.90 8.84 12.77
C SER A 320 9.52 9.94 11.89
N PRO A 321 9.26 11.22 12.20
CA PRO A 321 9.81 12.34 11.46
C PRO A 321 11.34 12.29 11.36
N ARG A 322 12.02 11.80 12.42
CA ARG A 322 13.48 11.63 12.44
C ARG A 322 14.00 10.74 11.31
N ILE A 323 13.23 9.73 10.92
CA ILE A 323 13.55 8.82 9.81
C ILE A 323 13.07 9.42 8.50
N ALA A 324 11.83 9.92 8.46
CA ALA A 324 11.20 10.44 7.24
C ALA A 324 11.92 11.66 6.64
N HIS A 325 12.44 12.58 7.46
CA HIS A 325 13.03 13.84 6.97
C HIS A 325 14.41 13.67 6.32
N ASN A 326 15.11 12.56 6.55
CA ASN A 326 16.51 12.49 6.18
C ASN A 326 16.77 12.27 4.68
N GLN A 327 15.76 11.90 3.86
CA GLN A 327 16.06 11.36 2.52
C GLN A 327 15.07 11.70 1.38
N ASN A 328 14.05 12.55 1.56
CA ASN A 328 13.00 12.86 0.53
C ASN A 328 12.33 11.64 -0.14
N LYS A 329 12.65 10.42 0.31
CA LYS A 329 12.22 9.16 -0.28
C LYS A 329 10.96 8.60 0.39
N ILE A 330 10.66 9.05 1.59
CA ILE A 330 9.51 8.62 2.39
C ILE A 330 8.43 9.68 2.27
N ILE A 331 7.30 9.30 1.67
CA ILE A 331 6.09 10.10 1.61
C ILE A 331 5.04 9.40 2.45
N GLN A 332 4.47 10.09 3.41
CA GLN A 332 3.38 9.59 4.24
C GLN A 332 2.10 10.32 3.89
N ALA A 333 1.00 9.60 3.81
CA ALA A 333 -0.27 10.18 3.43
C ALA A 333 -1.42 9.57 4.22
N ARG A 334 -2.19 10.41 4.92
CA ARG A 334 -3.46 10.03 5.53
C ARG A 334 -4.54 10.09 4.47
N VAL A 335 -5.18 8.96 4.18
CA VAL A 335 -6.29 8.88 3.21
C VAL A 335 -7.62 9.09 3.92
N MET A 336 -8.44 9.96 3.33
CA MET A 336 -9.77 10.31 3.80
C MET A 336 -10.76 10.21 2.64
N ILE A 337 -12.02 9.86 2.93
CA ILE A 337 -13.06 9.78 1.89
C ILE A 337 -14.16 10.81 2.18
N GLY A 338 -14.48 11.61 1.18
CA GLY A 338 -15.67 12.46 1.18
C GLY A 338 -15.64 13.62 2.18
N ARG A 339 -14.48 13.96 2.75
CA ARG A 339 -14.41 15.05 3.74
C ARG A 339 -14.65 16.41 3.09
N SER A 340 -15.40 17.26 3.79
CA SER A 340 -15.50 18.68 3.44
C SER A 340 -14.24 19.38 3.92
N MET A 341 -13.48 20.00 3.02
CA MET A 341 -12.29 20.78 3.37
C MET A 341 -12.64 22.23 3.79
N LYS A 342 -13.92 22.52 4.03
CA LYS A 342 -14.31 23.84 4.56
C LYS A 342 -13.78 23.93 5.98
N LYS A 343 -13.23 25.10 6.36
CA LYS A 343 -13.00 25.49 7.75
C LYS A 343 -14.34 25.45 8.49
N GLU A 344 -14.77 24.27 8.91
CA GLU A 344 -15.55 24.23 10.13
C GLU A 344 -14.56 24.75 11.18
N LYS A 345 -14.86 25.93 11.73
CA LYS A 345 -14.30 26.31 13.03
C LYS A 345 -14.78 25.20 13.95
N ILE A 346 -14.00 24.13 14.06
CA ILE A 346 -14.31 23.09 15.02
C ILE A 346 -14.00 23.78 16.34
N ASN A 347 -15.03 24.33 16.98
CA ASN A 347 -14.97 24.77 18.37
C ASN A 347 -14.84 23.50 19.24
N ILE A 348 -13.74 22.75 19.07
CA ILE A 348 -13.35 21.62 19.92
C ILE A 348 -13.09 22.13 21.34
N LEU A 349 -12.75 23.42 21.48
CA LEU A 349 -12.53 24.08 22.76
C LEU A 349 -13.81 24.49 23.51
N ASP A 350 -15.01 24.47 22.90
CA ASP A 350 -16.24 24.94 23.57
C ASP A 350 -17.24 23.82 23.92
N LYS A 351 -16.93 22.54 23.64
CA LYS A 351 -17.73 21.47 24.23
C LYS A 351 -17.20 21.23 25.65
N PRO A 352 -17.91 21.66 26.72
CA PRO A 352 -17.51 21.32 28.07
C PRO A 352 -17.42 19.79 28.13
N ILE A 353 -16.23 19.29 28.47
CA ILE A 353 -16.06 17.91 28.87
C ILE A 353 -17.01 17.75 30.06
N LYS A 354 -18.16 17.12 29.84
CA LYS A 354 -19.06 16.80 30.94
C LYS A 354 -18.28 15.87 31.86
N ASN A 355 -17.95 16.37 33.05
CA ASN A 355 -17.25 15.66 34.12
C ASN A 355 -18.09 14.54 34.77
N ASP A 356 -19.00 13.91 34.01
CA ASP A 356 -19.82 12.79 34.48
C ASP A 356 -19.03 11.46 34.53
N ALA A 357 -17.76 11.45 34.12
CA ALA A 357 -16.90 10.28 34.09
C ALA A 357 -16.21 9.95 35.43
N GLN A 358 -16.47 10.68 36.52
CA GLN A 358 -15.74 10.52 37.79
C GLN A 358 -16.32 9.50 38.79
N LYS A 359 -17.30 8.66 38.42
CA LYS A 359 -17.93 7.73 39.40
C LYS A 359 -18.01 6.25 39.06
N GLN A 360 -17.36 5.76 38.00
CA GLN A 360 -17.23 4.31 37.73
C GLN A 360 -15.80 3.94 37.30
N GLU A 361 -14.84 4.07 38.23
CA GLU A 361 -13.46 3.57 38.08
C GLU A 361 -13.26 2.14 38.63
N ALA A 362 -14.34 1.39 38.86
CA ALA A 362 -14.25 0.00 39.29
C ALA A 362 -14.16 -0.94 38.06
N SER A 363 -12.94 -1.41 37.79
CA SER A 363 -12.61 -2.63 37.04
C SER A 363 -13.10 -2.79 35.60
N GLU A 364 -13.08 -1.73 34.77
CA GLU A 364 -13.09 -1.97 33.33
C GLU A 364 -11.76 -2.57 32.89
N THR A 365 -11.78 -3.85 32.52
CA THR A 365 -10.62 -4.53 31.94
C THR A 365 -10.11 -3.77 30.71
N LEU A 366 -8.79 -3.81 30.46
CA LEU A 366 -8.16 -3.23 29.25
C LEU A 366 -8.92 -3.61 27.97
N PHE A 367 -9.47 -4.83 27.94
CA PHE A 367 -10.29 -5.34 26.84
C PHE A 367 -11.64 -4.60 26.68
N ASN A 368 -12.33 -4.28 27.78
CA ASN A 368 -13.56 -3.49 27.73
C ASN A 368 -13.30 -2.05 27.31
N LYS A 369 -12.15 -1.46 27.69
CA LYS A 369 -11.71 -0.17 27.14
C LYS A 369 -11.43 -0.25 25.64
N ILE A 370 -10.82 -1.33 25.16
CA ILE A 370 -10.59 -1.56 23.71
C ILE A 370 -11.93 -1.73 22.96
N ILE A 371 -12.88 -2.49 23.50
CA ILE A 371 -14.19 -2.70 22.86
C ILE A 371 -15.05 -1.44 22.90
N SER A 372 -15.13 -0.75 24.03
CA SER A 372 -15.93 0.47 24.18
C SER A 372 -15.35 1.62 23.37
N SER A 373 -14.02 1.77 23.32
CA SER A 373 -13.37 2.74 22.43
C SER A 373 -13.62 2.40 20.96
N ALA A 374 -13.57 1.12 20.56
CA ALA A 374 -13.97 0.74 19.21
C ALA A 374 -15.44 1.13 18.94
N GLN A 375 -16.38 0.78 19.83
CA GLN A 375 -17.82 1.05 19.68
C GLN A 375 -18.19 2.54 19.67
N ALA A 376 -17.65 3.34 20.59
CA ALA A 376 -17.92 4.78 20.66
C ALA A 376 -17.38 5.55 19.45
N TYR A 377 -16.29 5.08 18.83
CA TYR A 377 -15.73 5.69 17.63
C TYR A 377 -16.34 5.16 16.32
N PHE A 378 -16.98 3.98 16.32
CA PHE A 378 -17.83 3.56 15.21
C PHE A 378 -19.09 4.43 15.07
N ALA A 379 -19.48 5.15 16.13
CA ALA A 379 -20.57 6.13 16.08
C ALA A 379 -20.18 7.46 15.41
N ASP A 380 -18.89 7.70 15.17
CA ASP A 380 -18.41 8.94 14.57
C ASP A 380 -18.66 8.92 13.05
N GLY A 381 -19.49 9.84 12.55
CA GLY A 381 -19.98 9.90 11.17
C GLY A 381 -18.92 10.15 10.09
N LEU A 382 -17.64 10.19 10.46
CA LEU A 382 -16.50 10.29 9.55
C LEU A 382 -16.40 9.05 8.64
N LYS A 383 -16.18 9.26 7.34
CA LYS A 383 -16.17 8.19 6.32
C LYS A 383 -14.77 7.68 5.96
N ASP A 384 -13.79 7.86 6.85
CA ASP A 384 -12.42 7.45 6.58
C ASP A 384 -12.28 5.93 6.41
N PRO A 385 -11.38 5.44 5.54
CA PRO A 385 -11.21 4.01 5.29
C PRO A 385 -10.84 3.26 6.57
N THR A 386 -11.47 2.12 6.83
CA THR A 386 -11.02 1.17 7.86
C THR A 386 -9.83 0.34 7.35
N HIS A 387 -9.19 -0.43 8.24
CA HIS A 387 -8.14 -1.38 7.87
C HIS A 387 -8.55 -2.32 6.72
N LYS A 388 -9.83 -2.73 6.69
CA LYS A 388 -10.39 -3.57 5.64
C LYS A 388 -10.59 -2.80 4.34
N ASP A 389 -11.14 -1.59 4.39
CA ASP A 389 -11.39 -0.79 3.18
C ASP A 389 -10.11 -0.47 2.39
N LEU A 390 -8.94 -0.52 3.05
CA LEU A 390 -7.65 -0.35 2.40
C LEU A 390 -7.29 -1.47 1.41
N TRP A 391 -7.72 -2.71 1.66
CA TRP A 391 -7.21 -3.90 0.94
C TRP A 391 -8.26 -4.93 0.55
N PHE A 392 -9.37 -4.99 1.28
CA PHE A 392 -10.42 -6.00 1.13
C PHE A 392 -11.57 -5.44 0.29
N ALA A 393 -12.05 -6.26 -0.65
CA ALA A 393 -13.28 -6.03 -1.36
C ALA A 393 -14.45 -5.90 -0.37
N ALA A 394 -15.20 -4.81 -0.48
CA ALA A 394 -16.31 -4.50 0.42
C ALA A 394 -17.63 -5.10 -0.09
N TRP A 395 -17.66 -6.43 -0.24
CA TRP A 395 -18.88 -7.14 -0.69
C TRP A 395 -20.07 -6.87 0.24
N GLY A 396 -21.25 -6.63 -0.33
CA GLY A 396 -22.47 -6.35 0.43
C GLY A 396 -22.56 -4.94 1.02
N ARG A 397 -21.52 -4.11 0.84
CA ARG A 397 -21.46 -2.71 1.30
C ARG A 397 -21.44 -1.73 0.14
N GLU A 398 -22.05 -2.10 -0.99
CA GLU A 398 -22.04 -1.33 -2.25
C GLU A 398 -22.69 0.05 -2.10
N ASN A 399 -23.61 0.21 -1.14
CA ASN A 399 -24.31 1.46 -0.87
C ASN A 399 -23.59 2.37 0.16
N GLU A 400 -22.59 1.87 0.89
CA GLU A 400 -21.96 2.62 1.98
C GLU A 400 -20.96 3.69 1.49
N SER A 401 -20.31 3.44 0.34
CA SER A 401 -19.28 4.30 -0.22
C SER A 401 -19.39 4.40 -1.73
N SER A 402 -19.02 5.56 -2.28
CA SER A 402 -18.92 5.73 -3.73
C SER A 402 -17.91 4.79 -4.38
N LEU A 403 -16.95 4.26 -3.60
CA LEU A 403 -15.91 3.36 -4.08
C LEU A 403 -16.29 1.87 -3.95
N SER A 404 -17.17 1.50 -3.01
CA SER A 404 -17.54 0.10 -2.80
C SER A 404 -18.09 -0.55 -4.07
N PRO A 405 -17.72 -1.80 -4.39
CA PRO A 405 -16.94 -2.73 -3.57
C PRO A 405 -15.40 -2.61 -3.72
N LEU A 406 -14.88 -1.65 -4.49
CA LEU A 406 -13.45 -1.53 -4.77
C LEU A 406 -12.66 -1.10 -3.51
N PRO A 407 -11.58 -1.81 -3.14
CA PRO A 407 -10.70 -1.38 -2.06
C PRO A 407 -9.77 -0.24 -2.47
N ILE A 408 -9.25 0.53 -1.50
CA ILE A 408 -8.36 1.68 -1.76
C ILE A 408 -7.08 1.30 -2.50
N ILE A 409 -6.58 0.06 -2.33
CA ILE A 409 -5.42 -0.44 -3.09
C ILE A 409 -5.56 -0.25 -4.61
N VAL A 410 -6.78 -0.32 -5.15
CA VAL A 410 -7.06 -0.08 -6.58
C VAL A 410 -6.72 1.36 -6.99
N LEU A 411 -6.88 2.33 -6.09
CA LEU A 411 -6.66 3.75 -6.34
C LEU A 411 -5.22 4.21 -6.10
N ILE A 412 -4.32 3.32 -5.65
CA ILE A 412 -2.93 3.69 -5.35
C ILE A 412 -2.21 4.37 -6.52
N PRO A 413 -2.34 3.97 -7.80
CA PRO A 413 -1.68 4.67 -8.90
C PRO A 413 -2.10 6.15 -9.02
N LEU A 414 -3.36 6.47 -8.69
CA LEU A 414 -3.85 7.85 -8.68
C LEU A 414 -3.36 8.61 -7.44
N ILE A 415 -3.39 7.96 -6.26
CA ILE A 415 -2.90 8.55 -5.02
C ILE A 415 -1.42 8.91 -5.15
N THR A 416 -0.57 7.98 -5.60
CA THR A 416 0.88 8.22 -5.74
C THR A 416 1.20 9.22 -6.85
N LYS A 417 0.48 9.19 -7.98
CA LYS A 417 0.59 10.22 -9.02
C LYS A 417 0.26 11.60 -8.46
N THR A 418 -0.86 11.75 -7.75
CA THR A 418 -1.28 13.03 -7.18
C THR A 418 -0.27 13.53 -6.14
N LEU A 419 0.24 12.65 -5.28
CA LEU A 419 1.30 12.96 -4.32
C LEU A 419 2.59 13.39 -5.02
N SER A 420 2.95 12.79 -6.16
CA SER A 420 4.16 13.18 -6.91
C SER A 420 4.05 14.57 -7.57
N CYS A 421 2.83 15.07 -7.78
CA CYS A 421 2.59 16.42 -8.26
C CYS A 421 2.66 17.47 -7.12
N ALA A 422 2.56 17.05 -5.86
CA ALA A 422 2.71 17.96 -4.73
C ALA A 422 4.16 18.41 -4.59
N LYS A 423 4.38 19.67 -4.20
CA LYS A 423 5.74 20.21 -4.11
C LYS A 423 6.53 19.41 -3.06
N ASN A 424 7.76 19.02 -3.42
CA ASN A 424 8.69 18.21 -2.60
C ASN A 424 9.17 18.88 -1.29
N THR A 425 8.44 19.85 -0.74
CA THR A 425 8.82 20.53 0.52
C THR A 425 8.33 19.79 1.77
N HIS A 426 7.49 18.76 1.62
CA HIS A 426 6.86 18.04 2.73
C HIS A 426 6.87 16.52 2.50
N ASN A 427 6.92 15.77 3.61
CA ASN A 427 6.88 14.31 3.61
C ASN A 427 5.58 13.76 4.22
N ASP A 428 4.67 14.62 4.69
CA ASP A 428 3.42 14.23 5.32
C ASP A 428 2.24 14.99 4.68
N PHE A 429 1.27 14.24 4.18
CA PHE A 429 0.14 14.75 3.42
C PHE A 429 -1.20 14.20 3.91
N ASP A 430 -2.24 14.92 3.55
CA ASP A 430 -3.63 14.49 3.59
C ASP A 430 -4.12 14.28 2.16
N VAL A 431 -4.73 13.13 1.88
CA VAL A 431 -5.31 12.79 0.59
C VAL A 431 -6.80 12.57 0.77
N ASN A 432 -7.60 13.54 0.34
CA ASN A 432 -9.05 13.45 0.39
C ASN A 432 -9.61 13.01 -0.97
N ILE A 433 -10.28 11.87 -0.99
CA ILE A 433 -10.87 11.26 -2.18
C ILE A 433 -12.38 11.50 -2.13
N LYS A 434 -12.93 12.21 -3.12
CA LYS A 434 -14.38 12.49 -3.14
C LYS A 434 -14.94 12.65 -4.54
N LYS A 435 -16.21 12.31 -4.72
CA LYS A 435 -16.93 12.57 -5.96
C LYS A 435 -17.11 14.08 -6.17
N SER A 436 -16.95 14.55 -7.40
CA SER A 436 -17.25 15.94 -7.77
C SER A 436 -18.75 16.22 -7.62
N LYS A 437 -19.12 17.51 -7.50
CA LYS A 437 -20.53 17.90 -7.28
C LYS A 437 -21.45 17.47 -8.43
N ASP A 438 -20.96 17.52 -9.66
CA ASP A 438 -21.66 17.07 -10.87
C ASP A 438 -21.62 15.55 -11.06
N GLY A 439 -20.91 14.83 -10.20
CA GLY A 439 -20.79 13.39 -10.23
C GLY A 439 -19.90 12.82 -11.33
N LYS A 440 -19.30 13.65 -12.18
CA LYS A 440 -18.54 13.21 -13.36
C LYS A 440 -17.13 12.75 -13.04
N TYR A 441 -16.56 13.22 -11.93
CA TYR A 441 -15.16 12.97 -11.57
C TYR A 441 -15.01 12.46 -10.15
N LEU A 442 -13.98 11.65 -9.92
CA LEU A 442 -13.38 11.40 -8.62
C LEU A 442 -12.24 12.42 -8.44
N LYS A 443 -12.31 13.23 -7.40
CA LYS A 443 -11.30 14.21 -7.04
C LYS A 443 -10.31 13.61 -6.05
N PHE A 444 -9.02 13.76 -6.33
CA PHE A 444 -7.93 13.47 -5.41
C PHE A 444 -7.32 14.79 -4.98
N GLN A 445 -7.64 15.23 -3.77
CA GLN A 445 -7.16 16.49 -3.22
C GLN A 445 -6.03 16.20 -2.25
N VAL A 446 -4.84 16.71 -2.53
CA VAL A 446 -3.68 16.64 -1.64
C VAL A 446 -3.53 17.98 -0.93
N SER A 447 -3.45 17.93 0.40
CA SER A 447 -3.04 19.04 1.25
C SER A 447 -1.89 18.59 2.15
N LYS A 448 -1.19 19.56 2.76
CA LYS A 448 -0.27 19.22 3.85
C LYS A 448 -1.04 18.60 5.00
N TYR A 449 -0.36 17.76 5.77
CA TYR A 449 -0.96 17.10 6.93
C TYR A 449 -1.61 18.09 7.90
N ASP A 450 -2.87 17.84 8.24
CA ASP A 450 -3.71 18.69 9.11
C ASP A 450 -3.95 20.12 8.57
N GLU A 451 -3.64 20.39 7.31
CA GLU A 451 -3.97 21.64 6.62
C GLU A 451 -5.18 21.48 5.70
N PHE A 452 -6.05 22.49 5.67
CA PHE A 452 -7.24 22.51 4.82
C PHE A 452 -6.97 23.00 3.39
N ARG A 453 -5.78 23.58 3.15
CA ARG A 453 -5.43 24.16 1.86
C ARG A 453 -5.00 23.05 0.90
N VAL A 454 -5.82 22.82 -0.12
CA VAL A 454 -5.49 21.92 -1.23
C VAL A 454 -4.31 22.50 -2.00
N GLU A 455 -3.22 21.76 -2.09
CA GLU A 455 -2.05 22.08 -2.90
C GLU A 455 -2.17 21.55 -4.33
N VAL A 456 -2.68 20.33 -4.46
CA VAL A 456 -2.88 19.64 -5.73
C VAL A 456 -4.27 19.03 -5.77
N GLU A 457 -4.94 19.18 -6.90
CA GLU A 457 -6.19 18.48 -7.20
C GLU A 457 -6.04 17.75 -8.54
N GLU A 458 -6.22 16.43 -8.53
CA GLU A 458 -6.31 15.62 -9.73
C GLU A 458 -7.75 15.13 -9.92
N LEU A 459 -8.20 15.14 -11.17
CA LEU A 459 -9.53 14.71 -11.57
C LEU A 459 -9.44 13.40 -12.34
N PHE A 460 -10.19 12.39 -11.91
CA PHE A 460 -10.28 11.11 -12.60
C PHE A 460 -11.72 10.85 -13.06
N PRO A 461 -11.98 10.46 -14.31
CA PRO A 461 -13.34 10.19 -14.80
C PRO A 461 -14.04 9.11 -13.95
N PHE A 462 -15.20 9.47 -13.39
CA PHE A 462 -15.93 8.59 -12.47
C PHE A 462 -16.64 7.44 -13.19
N ASP A 463 -16.96 7.60 -14.48
CA ASP A 463 -17.53 6.55 -15.34
C ASP A 463 -16.61 5.32 -15.44
N ILE A 464 -15.29 5.52 -15.42
CA ILE A 464 -14.32 4.42 -15.37
C ILE A 464 -14.46 3.67 -14.04
N ILE A 465 -14.61 4.38 -12.92
CA ILE A 465 -14.80 3.77 -11.60
C ILE A 465 -16.13 3.01 -11.54
N ASP A 466 -17.21 3.58 -12.05
CA ASP A 466 -18.52 2.93 -12.10
C ASP A 466 -18.51 1.66 -12.97
N ARG A 467 -17.84 1.70 -14.13
CA ARG A 467 -17.63 0.52 -14.97
C ARG A 467 -16.86 -0.56 -14.21
N LEU A 468 -15.74 -0.19 -13.59
CA LEU A 468 -14.94 -1.11 -12.79
C LEU A 468 -15.75 -1.72 -11.66
N LYS A 469 -16.54 -0.94 -10.91
CA LYS A 469 -17.43 -1.45 -9.87
C LYS A 469 -18.43 -2.46 -10.39
N LYS A 470 -19.07 -2.17 -11.54
CA LYS A 470 -20.03 -3.08 -12.17
C LYS A 470 -19.38 -4.41 -12.55
N ASP A 471 -18.22 -4.37 -13.21
CA ASP A 471 -17.51 -5.57 -13.63
C ASP A 471 -16.95 -6.35 -12.43
N PHE A 472 -16.43 -5.63 -11.43
CA PHE A 472 -15.95 -6.20 -10.18
C PHE A 472 -17.09 -6.88 -9.39
N GLY A 473 -18.32 -6.37 -9.48
CA GLY A 473 -19.51 -6.99 -8.87
C GLY A 473 -19.79 -8.42 -9.37
N LYS A 474 -19.35 -8.79 -10.57
CA LYS A 474 -19.45 -10.17 -11.10
C LYS A 474 -18.64 -11.17 -10.25
N TRP A 475 -17.68 -10.68 -9.48
CA TRP A 475 -16.78 -11.46 -8.62
C TRP A 475 -17.29 -11.61 -7.19
N LYS A 476 -18.45 -11.04 -6.86
CA LYS A 476 -19.07 -11.23 -5.56
C LYS A 476 -19.17 -12.74 -5.26
N PRO A 477 -18.76 -13.19 -4.05
CA PRO A 477 -18.85 -14.60 -3.68
C PRO A 477 -20.29 -15.09 -3.81
N ILE A 478 -20.48 -16.31 -4.31
CA ILE A 478 -21.79 -16.95 -4.33
C ILE A 478 -22.13 -17.32 -2.88
N GLU A 479 -23.26 -16.84 -2.37
CA GLU A 479 -23.75 -17.20 -1.04
C GLU A 479 -24.13 -18.68 -1.00
N ASP A 480 -23.19 -19.50 -0.54
CA ASP A 480 -23.42 -20.91 -0.25
C ASP A 480 -23.82 -21.04 1.22
N LYS A 481 -25.14 -20.96 1.45
CA LYS A 481 -25.76 -21.02 2.79
C LYS A 481 -25.35 -22.29 3.56
N GLU A 482 -25.10 -23.40 2.87
CA GLU A 482 -24.69 -24.65 3.51
C GLU A 482 -23.23 -24.57 3.99
N LYS A 483 -22.32 -24.02 3.18
CA LYS A 483 -20.90 -23.92 3.57
C LYS A 483 -20.61 -22.85 4.61
N ASP A 484 -21.49 -21.87 4.84
CA ASP A 484 -21.32 -20.91 5.93
C ASP A 484 -21.35 -21.57 7.32
N THR A 485 -22.01 -22.72 7.44
CA THR A 485 -22.07 -23.47 8.71
C THR A 485 -20.70 -23.94 9.18
N ASN A 486 -19.77 -24.32 8.30
CA ASN A 486 -18.46 -24.83 8.70
C ASN A 486 -17.53 -23.75 9.27
N LEU A 487 -17.50 -22.56 8.67
CA LEU A 487 -16.76 -21.42 9.24
C LEU A 487 -17.42 -20.96 10.53
N ALA A 488 -18.75 -20.86 10.55
CA ALA A 488 -19.48 -20.54 11.77
C ALA A 488 -19.18 -21.57 12.86
N LEU A 489 -19.08 -22.86 12.55
CA LEU A 489 -18.67 -23.93 13.48
C LEU A 489 -17.23 -23.75 13.95
N ILE A 490 -16.29 -23.42 13.06
CA ILE A 490 -14.91 -23.10 13.44
C ILE A 490 -14.91 -21.90 14.40
N PHE A 491 -15.62 -20.82 14.09
CA PHE A 491 -15.72 -19.63 14.95
C PHE A 491 -16.45 -19.91 16.26
N ASN A 492 -17.49 -20.74 16.26
CA ASN A 492 -18.21 -21.13 17.47
C ASN A 492 -17.34 -22.01 18.36
N ASN A 493 -16.58 -22.95 17.78
CA ASN A 493 -15.59 -23.73 18.51
C ASN A 493 -14.44 -22.87 19.03
N ILE A 494 -14.02 -21.85 18.25
CA ILE A 494 -13.06 -20.83 18.67
C ILE A 494 -13.61 -20.07 19.87
N ASN A 495 -14.85 -19.57 19.80
CA ASN A 495 -15.50 -18.78 20.86
C ASN A 495 -15.74 -19.61 22.13
N ALA A 496 -16.17 -20.86 21.99
CA ALA A 496 -16.35 -21.77 23.13
C ALA A 496 -15.02 -22.03 23.86
N LYS A 497 -13.94 -22.29 23.11
CA LYS A 497 -12.59 -22.42 23.69
C LYS A 497 -12.05 -21.10 24.23
N PHE A 498 -12.35 -19.98 23.57
CA PHE A 498 -11.97 -18.62 23.96
C PHE A 498 -12.51 -18.31 25.35
N ASN A 499 -13.81 -18.52 25.58
CA ASN A 499 -14.43 -18.23 26.87
C ASN A 499 -13.80 -19.05 28.02
N ASN A 500 -13.36 -20.28 27.73
CA ASN A 500 -12.65 -21.12 28.70
C ASN A 500 -11.21 -20.67 28.97
N ILE A 501 -10.49 -20.13 27.97
CA ILE A 501 -9.10 -19.68 28.13
C ILE A 501 -9.04 -18.28 28.73
N LEU A 502 -9.90 -17.36 28.27
CA LEU A 502 -9.89 -15.97 28.71
C LEU A 502 -10.23 -15.85 30.19
N SER A 503 -11.22 -16.63 30.66
CA SER A 503 -11.56 -16.72 32.08
C SER A 503 -10.36 -17.15 32.93
N TYR A 504 -9.52 -18.07 32.45
CA TYR A 504 -8.32 -18.52 33.16
C TYR A 504 -7.16 -17.53 33.09
N GLN A 505 -6.84 -17.00 31.91
CA GLN A 505 -5.69 -16.11 31.70
C GLN A 505 -5.91 -14.72 32.28
N VAL A 506 -7.13 -14.16 32.19
CA VAL A 506 -7.45 -12.89 32.85
C VAL A 506 -7.34 -13.05 34.36
N LEU A 507 -7.77 -14.18 34.92
CA LEU A 507 -7.59 -14.47 36.35
C LEU A 507 -6.12 -14.48 36.75
N GLU A 508 -5.25 -15.14 35.96
CA GLU A 508 -3.81 -15.21 36.22
C GLU A 508 -3.09 -13.87 36.03
N MET A 509 -3.54 -13.05 35.08
CA MET A 509 -2.98 -11.71 34.86
C MET A 509 -3.40 -10.76 35.98
N VAL A 510 -4.66 -10.84 36.44
CA VAL A 510 -5.18 -10.10 37.60
C VAL A 510 -4.49 -10.54 38.90
N LYS A 511 -4.08 -11.80 39.04
CA LYS A 511 -3.30 -12.26 40.21
C LYS A 511 -1.84 -11.77 40.22
N LYS A 512 -1.29 -11.38 39.06
CA LYS A 512 0.10 -10.92 38.91
C LYS A 512 0.26 -9.41 39.00
N ILE A 513 -0.85 -8.68 38.84
CA ILE A 513 -0.97 -7.25 39.11
C ILE A 513 -1.39 -7.11 40.57
#